data_AF-A0A244EQ30-F1
#
_entry.id   AF-A0A244EQ30-F1
#
_cell.length_a   1.000
_cell.length_b   1.000
_cell.length_c   1.000
_cell.angle_alpha   90.00
_cell.angle_beta   90.00
_cell.angle_gamma   90.00
#
_symmetry.space_group_name_H-M   'P 1'
#
loop_
_entity.id
_entity.type
_entity.pdbx_description
1 polymer ?
#
loop_
_entity_poly.entity_id
_entity_poly.type
_entity_poly.pdbx_seq_one_letter_code
_entity_poly.pdbx_strand_id
1 'polypeptide(L)'
;MKISSARVRFFLAYIIIACSLWTASEWWERALAKRSGAPLISPDGCYRLEAFEPFWVLPNVLHREPDPNGVRSPKWFPWWGSPGFYRLYDHRDGKLISETKVYDRESGAWGIDWGEGSGFIYSGLIPIGPTVPGCMRHRPTLQKSQ
;
A
#
# COMPACT_ATOMS: atom_id res chain seq x y z
N MET A 1 -16.38 0.16 -45.09
CA MET A 1 -17.30 0.72 -44.07
C MET A 1 -16.87 2.13 -43.71
N LYS A 2 -17.71 3.17 -43.91
CA LYS A 2 -17.44 4.52 -43.37
C LYS A 2 -17.87 4.53 -41.91
N ILE A 3 -16.92 4.66 -40.99
CA ILE A 3 -17.24 4.80 -39.56
C ILE A 3 -17.90 6.17 -39.39
N SER A 4 -19.12 6.22 -38.84
CA SER A 4 -19.81 7.49 -38.64
C SER A 4 -19.17 8.28 -37.49
N SER A 5 -19.00 9.59 -37.68
CA SER A 5 -18.46 10.51 -36.65
C SER A 5 -19.24 10.44 -35.33
N ALA A 6 -20.55 10.17 -35.37
CA ALA A 6 -21.36 10.00 -34.18
C ALA A 6 -20.97 8.73 -33.39
N ARG A 7 -20.70 7.61 -34.07
CA ARG A 7 -20.22 6.38 -33.41
C ARG A 7 -18.85 6.61 -32.77
N VAL A 8 -17.93 7.29 -33.46
CA VAL A 8 -16.60 7.63 -32.90
C VAL A 8 -16.73 8.48 -31.64
N ARG A 9 -17.56 9.53 -31.67
CA ARG A 9 -17.81 10.39 -30.50
C ARG A 9 -18.40 9.62 -29.32
N PHE A 10 -19.34 8.72 -29.59
CA PHE A 10 -19.93 7.87 -28.55
C PHE A 10 -18.89 6.95 -27.90
N PHE A 11 -18.08 6.25 -28.70
CA PHE A 11 -17.03 5.37 -28.19
C PHE A 11 -15.98 6.14 -27.37
N LEU A 12 -15.56 7.33 -27.83
CA LEU A 12 -14.63 8.18 -27.09
C LEU A 12 -15.21 8.62 -25.75
N ALA A 13 -16.46 9.08 -25.74
CA ALA A 13 -17.13 9.48 -24.50
C ALA A 13 -17.23 8.31 -23.51
N TYR A 14 -17.60 7.12 -24.00
CA TYR A 14 -17.66 5.92 -23.18
C TYR A 14 -16.30 5.57 -22.55
N ILE A 15 -15.22 5.57 -23.33
CA ILE A 15 -13.86 5.28 -22.84
C ILE A 15 -13.47 6.29 -21.75
N ILE A 16 -13.70 7.59 -21.98
CA ILE A 16 -13.38 8.63 -21.01
C ILE A 16 -14.14 8.40 -19.70
N ILE A 17 -15.45 8.18 -19.77
CA ILE A 17 -16.29 7.94 -18.59
C ILE A 17 -15.82 6.70 -17.84
N ALA A 18 -15.56 5.59 -18.54
CA ALA A 18 -15.09 4.35 -17.94
C ALA A 18 -13.74 4.53 -17.23
N CYS A 19 -12.77 5.22 -17.87
CA CYS A 19 -11.49 5.53 -17.24
C CYS A 19 -11.64 6.45 -16.02
N SER A 20 -12.50 7.47 -16.09
CA SER A 20 -12.75 8.36 -14.95
C SER A 20 -13.39 7.63 -13.77
N LEU A 21 -14.39 6.77 -14.03
CA LEU A 21 -15.02 5.96 -12.99
C LEU A 21 -14.01 5.00 -12.36
N TRP A 22 -13.13 4.40 -13.16
CA TRP A 22 -12.07 3.52 -12.68
C TRP A 22 -11.10 4.22 -11.71
N THR A 23 -10.59 5.39 -12.09
CA THR A 23 -9.67 6.14 -11.23
C THR A 23 -10.39 6.62 -9.96
N ALA A 24 -11.66 7.01 -10.06
CA ALA A 24 -12.45 7.41 -8.90
C ALA A 24 -12.68 6.24 -7.92
N SER A 25 -12.94 5.03 -8.42
CA SER A 25 -13.13 3.86 -7.56
C SER A 25 -11.86 3.46 -6.82
N GLU A 26 -10.68 3.48 -7.46
CA GLU A 26 -9.41 3.19 -6.78
C GLU A 26 -9.14 4.19 -5.63
N TRP A 27 -9.54 5.45 -5.82
CA TRP A 27 -9.44 6.46 -4.77
C TRP A 27 -10.44 6.22 -3.63
N TRP A 28 -11.71 5.94 -3.95
CA TRP A 28 -12.74 5.66 -2.94
C TRP A 28 -12.45 4.42 -2.10
N GLU A 29 -11.88 3.38 -2.69
CA GLU A 29 -11.47 2.16 -1.98
C GLU A 29 -10.52 2.47 -0.82
N ARG A 30 -9.60 3.42 -1.01
CA ARG A 30 -8.62 3.82 0.00
C ARG A 30 -9.15 4.89 0.96
N ALA A 31 -9.93 5.85 0.43
CA ALA A 31 -10.47 6.95 1.22
C ALA A 31 -11.52 6.47 2.23
N LEU A 32 -12.32 5.48 1.84
CA LEU A 32 -13.38 4.90 2.69
C LEU A 32 -12.93 3.61 3.40
N ALA A 33 -11.64 3.25 3.30
CA ALA A 33 -11.07 2.08 3.92
C ALA A 33 -11.27 2.09 5.45
N LYS A 34 -11.54 0.92 6.01
CA LYS A 34 -11.71 0.75 7.46
C LYS A 34 -10.42 0.23 8.06
N ARG A 35 -10.05 0.76 9.23
CA ARG A 35 -8.91 0.21 9.99
C ARG A 35 -9.26 -1.22 10.41
N SER A 36 -8.35 -2.14 10.13
CA SER A 36 -8.45 -3.53 10.56
C SER A 36 -7.52 -3.75 11.75
N GLY A 37 -8.11 -3.90 12.94
CA GLY A 37 -7.37 -4.23 14.16
C GLY A 37 -6.71 -3.02 14.85
N ALA A 38 -5.91 -3.33 15.86
CA ALA A 38 -5.21 -2.32 16.65
C ALA A 38 -3.98 -1.77 15.90
N PRO A 39 -3.66 -0.48 16.06
CA PRO A 39 -2.41 0.08 15.54
C PRO A 39 -1.22 -0.59 16.22
N LEU A 40 -0.17 -0.88 15.45
CA LEU A 40 1.10 -1.36 15.99
C LEU A 40 2.04 -0.17 16.15
N ILE A 41 2.59 0.00 17.35
CA ILE A 41 3.56 1.05 17.66
C ILE A 41 4.95 0.41 17.69
N SER A 42 5.94 1.07 17.10
CA SER A 42 7.31 0.58 17.13
C SER A 42 7.87 0.55 18.55
N PRO A 43 8.83 -0.36 18.87
CA PRO A 43 9.39 -0.47 20.21
C PRO A 43 10.07 0.79 20.76
N ASP A 44 10.49 1.70 19.89
CA ASP A 44 11.06 3.01 20.22
C ASP A 44 10.01 4.14 20.28
N GLY A 45 8.73 3.83 20.01
CA GLY A 45 7.62 4.79 20.03
C GLY A 45 7.61 5.75 18.84
N CYS A 46 8.43 5.53 17.82
CA CYS A 46 8.60 6.46 16.71
C CYS A 46 7.58 6.28 15.58
N TYR A 47 7.18 5.05 15.29
CA TYR A 47 6.31 4.72 14.17
C TYR A 47 5.00 4.13 14.65
N ARG A 48 3.94 4.44 13.92
CA ARG A 48 2.64 3.80 14.07
C ARG A 48 2.25 3.19 12.74
N LEU A 49 2.09 1.88 12.72
CA LEU A 49 1.65 1.11 11.58
C LEU A 49 0.18 0.73 11.76
N GLU A 50 -0.62 1.00 10.75
CA GLU A 50 -2.05 0.67 10.75
C GLU A 50 -2.40 -0.17 9.53
N ALA A 51 -3.12 -1.27 9.74
CA ALA A 51 -3.67 -2.08 8.68
C ALA A 51 -5.07 -1.57 8.31
N PHE A 52 -5.36 -1.56 7.01
CA PHE A 52 -6.65 -1.15 6.47
C PHE A 52 -7.22 -2.22 5.55
N GLU A 53 -8.53 -2.38 5.63
CA GLU A 53 -9.34 -3.11 4.65
C GLU A 53 -9.97 -2.08 3.70
N PRO A 54 -9.76 -2.21 2.38
CA PRO A 54 -10.31 -1.27 1.42
C PRO A 54 -11.84 -1.33 1.41
N PHE A 55 -12.47 -0.22 1.04
CA PHE A 55 -13.92 -0.15 0.86
C PHE A 55 -14.31 -0.70 -0.51
N TRP A 56 -15.13 -1.73 -0.53
CA TRP A 56 -15.43 -2.48 -1.75
C TRP A 56 -16.50 -1.80 -2.61
N VAL A 57 -16.07 -1.10 -3.66
CA VAL A 57 -16.96 -0.57 -4.72
C VAL A 57 -16.82 -1.37 -6.02
N LEU A 58 -15.63 -1.91 -6.31
CA LEU A 58 -15.39 -2.78 -7.47
C LEU A 58 -15.30 -4.26 -7.07
N PRO A 59 -15.71 -5.18 -7.96
CA PRO A 59 -15.44 -6.59 -7.75
C PRO A 59 -13.93 -6.83 -7.82
N ASN A 60 -13.40 -7.51 -6.81
CA ASN A 60 -11.99 -7.83 -6.60
C ASN A 60 -11.22 -8.39 -7.79
N VAL A 61 -11.94 -9.04 -8.72
CA VAL A 61 -11.42 -9.57 -9.98
C VAL A 61 -10.74 -8.49 -10.83
N LEU A 62 -11.12 -7.22 -10.62
CA LEU A 62 -10.61 -6.06 -11.32
C LEU A 62 -9.35 -5.48 -10.66
N HIS A 63 -8.94 -5.97 -9.49
CA HIS A 63 -7.67 -5.55 -8.90
C HIS A 63 -6.52 -6.43 -9.37
N ARG A 64 -5.41 -5.77 -9.70
CA ARG A 64 -4.15 -6.46 -9.95
C ARG A 64 -3.53 -6.82 -8.60
N GLU A 65 -3.18 -8.09 -8.43
CA GLU A 65 -2.29 -8.49 -7.33
C GLU A 65 -0.93 -7.83 -7.58
N PRO A 66 -0.46 -6.93 -6.67
CA PRO A 66 0.86 -6.35 -6.78
C PRO A 66 1.91 -7.43 -6.56
N ASP A 67 3.03 -7.37 -7.28
CA ASP A 67 4.18 -8.21 -6.96
C ASP A 67 5.06 -7.48 -5.93
N PRO A 68 5.20 -8.01 -4.70
CA PRO A 68 5.98 -7.42 -3.60
C PRO A 68 7.40 -6.99 -4.00
N ASN A 69 8.02 -7.77 -4.89
CA ASN A 69 9.42 -7.66 -5.24
C ASN A 69 9.64 -7.08 -6.65
N GLY A 70 8.57 -6.79 -7.41
CA GLY A 70 8.63 -6.31 -8.79
C GLY A 70 9.29 -7.26 -9.82
N VAL A 71 9.54 -8.52 -9.45
CA VAL A 71 10.14 -9.59 -10.27
C VAL A 71 9.10 -10.23 -11.21
N ARG A 72 7.84 -10.29 -10.79
CA ARG A 72 6.74 -10.92 -11.52
C ARG A 72 5.76 -9.87 -12.05
N SER A 73 5.21 -10.14 -13.22
CA SER A 73 4.13 -9.31 -13.76
C SER A 73 2.89 -9.42 -12.86
N PRO A 74 2.21 -8.31 -12.55
CA PRO A 74 0.97 -8.31 -11.77
C PRO A 74 -0.05 -9.28 -12.38
N LYS A 75 -0.67 -10.11 -11.55
CA LYS A 75 -1.70 -11.05 -12.01
C LYS A 75 -3.06 -10.38 -12.04
N TRP A 76 -3.79 -10.60 -13.13
CA TRP A 76 -5.21 -10.29 -13.23
C TRP A 76 -6.02 -11.50 -12.74
N PHE A 77 -7.15 -11.23 -12.07
CA PHE A 77 -8.08 -12.27 -11.59
C PHE A 77 -7.46 -13.29 -10.61
N PRO A 78 -6.73 -12.86 -9.56
CA PRO A 78 -6.16 -13.80 -8.60
C PRO A 78 -7.25 -14.59 -7.88
N TRP A 79 -6.97 -15.86 -7.56
CA TRP A 79 -7.80 -16.68 -6.68
C TRP A 79 -7.61 -16.21 -5.22
N TRP A 80 -8.30 -15.13 -4.89
CA TRP A 80 -8.63 -14.51 -3.59
C TRP A 80 -7.83 -14.88 -2.33
N GLY A 81 -6.99 -13.96 -1.86
CA GLY A 81 -6.82 -13.71 -0.43
C GLY A 81 -7.66 -12.49 0.04
N SER A 82 -7.44 -12.04 1.28
CA SER A 82 -8.10 -10.85 1.86
C SER A 82 -7.36 -9.54 1.50
N PRO A 83 -7.97 -8.62 0.72
CA PRO A 83 -7.32 -7.38 0.37
C PRO A 83 -7.06 -6.54 1.61
N GLY A 84 -5.83 -6.06 1.72
CA GLY A 84 -5.46 -5.11 2.75
C GLY A 84 -4.17 -4.38 2.40
N PHE A 85 -3.97 -3.25 3.05
CA PHE A 85 -2.79 -2.43 2.89
C PHE A 85 -2.39 -1.81 4.23
N TYR A 86 -1.19 -1.25 4.28
CA TYR A 86 -0.66 -0.58 5.44
C TYR A 86 -0.54 0.92 5.20
N ARG A 87 -0.79 1.68 6.27
CA ARG A 87 -0.38 3.08 6.37
C ARG A 87 0.64 3.20 7.49
N LEU A 88 1.77 3.79 7.15
CA LEU A 88 2.85 4.08 8.08
C LEU A 88 2.79 5.56 8.45
N TYR A 89 2.75 5.83 9.74
CA TYR A 89 2.75 7.18 10.29
C TYR A 89 3.98 7.40 11.17
N ASP A 90 4.45 8.63 11.19
CA ASP A 90 5.26 9.13 12.29
C ASP A 90 4.33 9.25 13.51
N HIS A 91 4.68 8.56 14.60
CA HIS A 91 3.84 8.53 15.79
C HIS A 91 3.88 9.86 16.56
N ARG A 92 4.95 10.65 16.38
CA ARG A 92 5.21 11.87 17.16
C ARG A 92 4.31 13.03 16.71
N ASP A 93 4.12 13.18 15.41
CA ASP A 93 3.32 14.26 14.80
C ASP A 93 2.07 13.75 14.06
N GLY A 94 1.92 12.43 13.92
CA GLY A 94 0.79 11.80 13.24
C GLY A 94 0.85 11.87 11.71
N LYS A 95 1.96 12.32 11.12
CA LYS A 95 2.11 12.50 9.67
C LYS A 95 2.19 11.15 8.95
N LEU A 96 1.46 11.03 7.84
CA LEU A 96 1.58 9.87 6.95
C LEU A 96 2.95 9.89 6.26
N ILE A 97 3.74 8.83 6.46
CA ILE A 97 5.04 8.61 5.81
C ILE A 97 4.82 7.89 4.48
N SER A 98 4.09 6.78 4.51
CA SER A 98 3.83 5.97 3.32
C SER A 98 2.54 5.17 3.42
N GLU A 99 2.03 4.77 2.26
CA GLU A 99 0.90 3.86 2.10
C GLU A 99 1.29 2.78 1.10
N THR A 100 1.04 1.52 1.43
CA THR A 100 1.32 0.38 0.55
C THR A 100 0.18 0.18 -0.46
N LYS A 101 0.40 -0.68 -1.46
CA LYS A 101 -0.68 -1.02 -2.39
C LYS A 101 -1.71 -1.92 -1.70
N VAL A 102 -2.94 -1.85 -2.19
CA VAL A 102 -3.98 -2.82 -1.84
C VAL A 102 -3.46 -4.22 -2.21
N TYR A 103 -3.63 -5.19 -1.31
CA TYR A 103 -3.14 -6.59 -1.32
C TYR A 103 -1.73 -6.83 -0.79
N ASP A 104 -0.94 -5.79 -0.52
CA ASP A 104 0.38 -5.99 0.08
C ASP A 104 0.30 -6.67 1.47
N ARG A 105 -0.83 -6.53 2.18
CA ARG A 105 -1.05 -7.16 3.49
C ARG A 105 -1.05 -8.69 3.44
N GLU A 106 -1.54 -9.31 2.38
CA GLU A 106 -1.61 -10.79 2.28
C GLU A 106 -0.23 -11.44 2.32
N SER A 107 0.79 -10.73 1.84
CA SER A 107 2.17 -11.19 1.79
C SER A 107 2.95 -10.93 3.09
N GLY A 108 2.36 -10.20 4.06
CA GLY A 108 3.02 -9.67 5.26
C GLY A 108 3.08 -10.60 6.48
N ALA A 109 3.18 -11.91 6.30
CA ALA A 109 2.92 -12.91 7.34
C ALA A 109 4.03 -13.09 8.42
N TRP A 110 5.17 -12.40 8.32
CA TRP A 110 6.39 -12.75 9.09
C TRP A 110 6.81 -11.74 10.17
N GLY A 111 5.92 -10.85 10.58
CA GLY A 111 6.21 -9.79 11.56
C GLY A 111 6.72 -8.50 10.91
N ILE A 112 6.98 -7.50 11.77
CA ILE A 112 7.40 -6.15 11.33
C ILE A 112 8.88 -5.93 11.67
N ASP A 113 9.67 -5.62 10.66
CA ASP A 113 11.01 -5.05 10.81
C ASP A 113 10.90 -3.52 10.75
N TRP A 114 11.34 -2.86 11.81
CA TRP A 114 11.29 -1.40 11.94
C TRP A 114 12.47 -0.68 11.28
N GLY A 115 13.27 -1.41 10.48
CA GLY A 115 14.34 -0.86 9.68
C GLY A 115 15.65 -0.69 10.44
N GLU A 116 15.93 -1.58 11.41
CA GLU A 116 17.17 -1.55 12.19
C GLU A 116 18.38 -1.81 11.26
N GLY A 117 18.99 -0.72 10.76
CA GLY A 117 20.16 -0.75 9.90
C GLY A 117 19.86 -0.81 8.39
N SER A 118 18.66 -1.19 7.97
CA SER A 118 18.26 -1.21 6.55
C SER A 118 17.75 0.14 6.03
N GLY A 119 17.27 1.01 6.94
CA GLY A 119 16.66 2.30 6.58
C GLY A 119 15.25 2.20 5.99
N PHE A 120 14.63 1.02 6.05
CA PHE A 120 13.30 0.78 5.51
C PHE A 120 12.51 -0.18 6.40
N ILE A 121 11.22 0.10 6.57
CA ILE A 121 10.30 -0.70 7.40
C ILE A 121 9.65 -1.76 6.51
N TYR A 122 9.64 -3.00 6.98
CA TYR A 122 9.10 -4.15 6.24
C TYR A 122 8.05 -4.90 7.05
N SER A 123 7.07 -5.48 6.34
CA SER A 123 6.20 -6.54 6.86
C SER A 123 6.51 -7.82 6.09
N GLY A 124 7.23 -8.74 6.72
CA GLY A 124 7.84 -9.87 6.02
C GLY A 124 8.74 -9.40 4.86
N LEU A 125 8.35 -9.71 3.62
CA LEU A 125 9.09 -9.32 2.41
C LEU A 125 8.59 -8.00 1.79
N ILE A 126 7.55 -7.38 2.36
CA ILE A 126 6.89 -6.22 1.78
C ILE A 126 7.54 -4.94 2.29
N PRO A 127 8.12 -4.10 1.41
CA PRO A 127 8.56 -2.76 1.79
C PRO A 127 7.36 -1.87 2.11
N ILE A 128 7.25 -1.38 3.34
CA ILE A 128 6.17 -0.47 3.76
C ILE A 128 6.56 0.99 3.50
N GLY A 129 7.72 1.41 3.99
CA GLY A 129 8.16 2.80 3.87
C GLY A 129 9.56 3.06 4.43
N PRO A 130 10.16 4.19 4.06
CA PRO A 130 11.48 4.57 4.57
C PRO A 130 11.42 4.95 6.04
N THR A 131 12.53 4.78 6.76
CA THR A 131 12.71 5.33 8.09
C THR A 131 12.88 6.85 8.04
N VAL A 132 12.39 7.56 9.05
CA VAL A 132 12.57 9.02 9.19
C VAL A 132 13.79 9.36 10.05
N PRO A 133 14.50 10.47 9.77
CA PRO A 133 15.59 10.94 10.61
C PRO A 133 15.17 11.13 12.07
N GLY A 134 16.03 10.71 13.00
CA GLY A 134 15.75 10.78 14.44
C GLY A 134 14.89 9.63 15.00
N CYS A 135 14.45 8.70 14.16
CA CYS A 135 13.76 7.47 14.56
C CYS A 135 14.54 6.20 14.21
N MET A 136 15.79 6.32 13.77
CA MET A 136 16.69 5.19 13.82
C MET A 136 17.17 5.06 15.26
N ARG A 137 17.03 3.86 15.84
CA ARG A 137 17.93 3.48 16.92
C ARG A 137 19.34 3.60 16.37
N HIS A 138 20.06 4.63 16.80
CA HIS A 138 21.51 4.53 16.80
C HIS A 138 21.80 3.26 17.60
N ARG A 139 22.25 2.19 16.93
CA ARG A 139 23.10 1.24 17.65
C ARG A 139 24.15 2.13 18.32
N PRO A 140 24.35 2.06 19.64
CA PRO A 140 25.59 2.59 20.17
C PRO A 140 26.65 1.92 19.31
N THR A 141 27.38 2.72 18.55
CA THR A 141 28.63 2.27 17.95
C THR A 141 29.33 1.54 19.08
N LEU A 142 29.67 0.27 18.87
CA LEU A 142 30.61 -0.43 19.72
C LEU A 142 31.81 0.51 19.83
N GLN A 143 31.83 1.30 20.90
CA GLN A 143 32.95 2.11 21.28
C GLN A 143 33.97 1.05 21.60
N LYS A 144 34.84 0.76 20.62
CA LYS A 144 36.04 -0.04 20.84
C LYS A 144 36.68 0.59 22.07
N SER A 145 36.59 -0.12 23.19
CA SER A 145 37.37 0.15 24.38
C SER A 145 38.83 0.21 23.94
N GLN A 146 39.48 1.29 24.35
CA GLN A 146 40.93 1.58 24.30
C GLN A 146 41.85 0.40 23.98
#